data_AF-A0A849UG57-F1
#
_entry.id   AF-A0A849UG57-F1
#
_cell.length_a   1.000
_cell.length_b   1.000
_cell.length_c   1.000
_cell.angle_alpha   90.00
_cell.angle_beta   90.00
_cell.angle_gamma   90.00
#
_symmetry.space_group_name_H-M   'P 1'
#
loop_
_entity.id
_entity.type
_entity.pdbx_description
1 polymer ?
#
loop_
_entity_poly.entity_id
_entity_poly.type
_entity_poly.pdbx_seq_one_letter_code
_entity_poly.pdbx_strand_id
1 'polypeptide(L)'
;MDYSTPPFWTNQPHTNKYAKPKLPSHHVTKATVIVVKNAFYRNAVFDGIFLISPNKIPPLDKAKERVEVECRWFDARLKTRGIRILVDNTNGNAVIDYDYTGDVVCNLAV
;
A
#
# COMPACT_ATOMS: atom_id res chain seq x y z
N MET A 1 13.14 -20.66 11.18
CA MET A 1 12.25 -19.58 10.72
C MET A 1 11.12 -19.50 11.71
N ASP A 2 11.26 -18.65 12.71
CA ASP A 2 10.26 -18.49 13.75
C ASP A 2 9.00 -17.85 13.18
N TYR A 3 7.89 -18.57 13.28
CA TYR A 3 6.56 -18.02 13.12
C TYR A 3 6.29 -17.14 14.36
N SER A 4 6.89 -15.95 14.42
CA SER A 4 6.53 -14.99 15.45
C SER A 4 5.07 -14.63 15.23
N THR A 5 4.21 -15.09 16.13
CA THR A 5 2.85 -14.59 16.31
C THR A 5 2.88 -13.07 16.21
N PRO A 6 2.11 -12.44 15.30
CA PRO A 6 2.06 -10.99 15.25
C PRO A 6 1.68 -10.49 16.64
N PRO A 7 2.31 -9.41 17.14
CA PRO A 7 2.00 -8.88 18.46
C PRO A 7 0.48 -8.74 18.54
N PHE A 8 -0.09 -9.39 19.57
CA PHE A 8 -1.51 -9.43 19.85
C PHE A 8 -2.15 -8.11 19.42
N TRP A 9 -3.18 -8.21 18.56
CA TRP A 9 -4.00 -7.11 18.05
C TRP A 9 -4.63 -6.29 19.19
N THR A 10 -3.81 -5.56 19.93
CA THR A 10 -4.17 -4.78 21.13
C THR A 10 -4.96 -3.55 20.71
N ASN A 11 -4.72 -3.06 19.49
CA ASN A 11 -5.63 -2.17 18.77
C ASN A 11 -6.35 -2.98 17.70
N GLN A 12 -7.56 -3.41 18.02
CA GLN A 12 -8.42 -4.19 17.15
C GLN A 12 -8.63 -3.47 15.81
N PRO A 13 -8.06 -3.95 14.70
CA PRO A 13 -8.15 -3.26 13.41
C PRO A 13 -9.55 -3.40 12.79
N HIS A 14 -10.40 -4.25 13.39
CA HIS A 14 -11.82 -4.42 13.04
C HIS A 14 -12.74 -3.37 13.66
N THR A 15 -12.30 -2.61 14.67
CA THR A 15 -13.08 -1.48 15.22
C THR A 15 -12.69 -0.15 14.57
N ASN A 16 -11.48 -0.06 14.00
CA ASN A 16 -10.98 1.15 13.36
C ASN A 16 -11.30 1.17 11.86
N LYS A 17 -12.29 2.00 11.49
CA LYS A 17 -12.80 2.13 10.12
C LYS A 17 -11.88 2.91 9.18
N TYR A 18 -10.81 3.54 9.66
CA TYR A 18 -10.00 4.46 8.86
C TYR A 18 -8.56 3.99 8.76
N ALA A 19 -8.05 3.79 7.55
CA ALA A 19 -6.61 3.62 7.30
C ALA A 19 -5.94 5.00 7.16
N LYS A 20 -4.76 5.18 7.75
CA LYS A 20 -3.89 6.33 7.45
C LYS A 20 -2.51 5.81 7.04
N PRO A 21 -1.79 6.48 6.14
CA PRO A 21 -0.38 6.19 5.92
C PRO A 21 0.39 6.51 7.20
N LYS A 22 1.08 5.53 7.76
CA LYS A 22 2.12 5.81 8.76
C LYS A 22 3.27 6.43 7.99
N LEU A 23 3.68 7.65 8.38
CA LEU A 23 4.79 8.38 7.73
C LEU A 23 6.03 7.46 7.60
N PRO A 24 6.78 7.56 6.48
CA PRO A 24 7.52 6.44 5.93
C PRO A 24 8.84 6.21 6.66
N SER A 25 9.39 5.00 6.51
CA SER A 25 10.84 4.83 6.38
C SER A 25 11.14 3.41 5.93
N HIS A 26 10.71 3.07 4.73
CA HIS A 26 11.42 2.03 4.00
C HIS A 26 12.01 2.65 2.74
N HIS A 27 13.32 2.74 2.72
CA HIS A 27 14.07 3.23 1.58
C HIS A 27 14.22 2.09 0.57
N VAL A 28 13.82 2.34 -0.68
CA VAL A 28 13.97 1.38 -1.78
C VAL A 28 14.89 1.98 -2.84
N THR A 29 15.55 1.11 -3.61
CA THR A 29 16.49 1.50 -4.67
C THR A 29 16.12 0.77 -5.95
N LYS A 30 15.96 1.50 -7.05
CA LYS A 30 15.60 0.96 -8.38
C LYS A 30 14.40 0.03 -8.34
N ALA A 31 13.34 0.46 -7.67
CA ALA A 31 12.17 -0.35 -7.41
C ALA A 31 10.95 0.12 -8.19
N THR A 32 10.09 -0.83 -8.58
CA THR A 32 8.80 -0.50 -9.20
C THR A 32 7.80 -0.05 -8.15
N VAL A 33 7.40 1.22 -8.20
CA VAL A 33 6.45 1.83 -7.28
C VAL A 33 5.23 2.37 -8.00
N ILE A 34 4.15 2.57 -7.25
CA ILE A 34 3.00 3.34 -7.69
C ILE A 34 2.90 4.61 -6.84
N VAL A 35 2.88 5.75 -7.51
CA VAL A 35 2.59 7.05 -6.93
C VAL A 35 1.09 7.28 -7.09
N VAL A 36 0.39 7.51 -5.98
CA VAL A 36 -1.07 7.64 -5.97
C VAL A 36 -1.54 8.92 -5.30
N LYS A 37 -2.59 9.49 -5.86
CA LYS A 37 -3.41 10.55 -5.29
C LYS A 37 -4.85 10.06 -5.13
N ASN A 38 -5.45 10.33 -3.99
CA ASN A 38 -6.79 9.89 -3.63
C ASN A 38 -7.00 8.37 -3.71
N ALA A 39 -5.97 7.58 -3.40
CA ALA A 39 -6.12 6.13 -3.32
C ALA A 39 -7.01 5.74 -2.14
N PHE A 40 -7.73 4.64 -2.29
CA PHE A 40 -8.74 4.22 -1.34
C PHE A 40 -8.46 2.83 -0.78
N TYR A 41 -8.51 2.70 0.55
CA TYR A 41 -8.50 1.42 1.25
C TYR A 41 -9.36 1.50 2.50
N ARG A 42 -10.34 0.59 2.63
CA ARG A 42 -11.24 0.48 3.79
C ARG A 42 -11.79 1.85 4.25
N ASN A 43 -12.53 2.55 3.39
CA ASN A 43 -13.17 3.85 3.70
C ASN A 43 -12.22 5.03 3.97
N ALA A 44 -10.91 4.85 3.82
CA ALA A 44 -9.96 5.93 3.88
C ALA A 44 -9.42 6.28 2.50
N VAL A 45 -9.24 7.58 2.28
CA VAL A 45 -8.60 8.17 1.12
C VAL A 45 -7.21 8.66 1.55
N PHE A 46 -6.18 8.34 0.78
CA PHE A 46 -4.81 8.73 1.08
C PHE A 46 -3.96 8.89 -0.18
N ASP A 47 -2.87 9.63 -0.01
CA ASP A 47 -1.83 9.82 -1.02
C ASP A 47 -0.56 9.09 -0.57
N GLY A 48 0.30 8.73 -1.52
CA GLY A 48 1.60 8.17 -1.19
C GLY A 48 2.30 7.47 -2.32
N ILE A 49 3.52 7.01 -2.04
CA ILE A 49 4.34 6.20 -2.94
C ILE A 49 4.41 4.80 -2.32
N PHE A 50 3.97 3.78 -3.05
CA PHE A 50 3.88 2.42 -2.56
C PHE A 50 4.67 1.48 -3.45
N LEU A 51 5.42 0.56 -2.85
CA LEU A 51 6.10 -0.51 -3.58
C LEU A 51 5.05 -1.46 -4.19
N ILE A 52 5.12 -1.71 -5.50
CA ILE A 52 4.23 -2.66 -6.17
C ILE A 52 4.70 -4.07 -5.89
N SER A 53 3.76 -4.99 -5.64
CA SER A 53 4.09 -6.41 -5.54
C SER A 53 4.66 -6.90 -6.88
N PRO A 54 5.89 -7.46 -6.92
CA PRO A 54 6.60 -7.77 -8.16
C PRO A 54 5.86 -8.76 -9.07
N ASN A 55 4.95 -9.55 -8.49
CA ASN A 55 4.18 -10.56 -9.22
C ASN A 55 2.90 -10.01 -9.88
N LYS A 56 2.54 -8.74 -9.66
CA LYS A 56 1.26 -8.17 -10.10
C LYS A 56 1.34 -6.68 -10.39
N ILE A 57 2.09 -6.32 -11.43
CA ILE A 57 2.07 -4.95 -11.99
C ILE A 57 0.84 -4.86 -12.91
N PRO A 58 -0.23 -4.15 -12.52
CA PRO A 58 -1.39 -3.99 -13.38
C PRO A 58 -1.10 -2.98 -14.50
N PRO A 59 -1.61 -3.19 -15.72
CA PRO A 59 -1.69 -2.11 -16.69
C PRO A 59 -2.72 -1.12 -16.15
N LEU A 60 -2.32 0.12 -15.81
CA LEU A 60 -3.24 1.20 -15.42
C LEU A 60 -4.11 1.64 -16.60
N ASP A 61 -4.91 0.74 -17.17
CA ASP A 61 -5.73 0.93 -18.36
C ASP A 61 -7.16 1.37 -18.01
N LYS A 62 -7.59 1.06 -16.79
CA LYS A 62 -8.92 1.39 -16.27
C LYS A 62 -8.89 2.69 -15.49
N ALA A 63 -10.01 3.43 -15.57
CA ALA A 63 -10.23 4.62 -14.76
C ALA A 63 -10.10 4.35 -13.25
N LYS A 64 -10.49 3.15 -12.79
CA LYS A 64 -10.30 2.70 -11.41
C LYS A 64 -9.79 1.28 -11.38
N GLU A 65 -8.74 1.03 -10.62
CA GLU A 65 -8.11 -0.28 -10.56
C GLU A 65 -7.63 -0.63 -9.15
N ARG A 66 -7.56 -1.93 -8.85
CA ARG A 66 -6.98 -2.39 -7.58
C ARG A 66 -5.54 -2.84 -7.78
N VAL A 67 -4.60 -2.09 -7.22
CA VAL A 67 -3.17 -2.41 -7.26
C VAL A 67 -2.76 -3.10 -5.98
N GLU A 68 -2.06 -4.23 -6.09
CA GLU A 68 -1.51 -4.95 -4.95
C GLU A 68 -0.13 -4.39 -4.59
N VAL A 69 -0.01 -3.80 -3.40
CA VAL A 69 1.19 -3.15 -2.91
C VAL A 69 1.81 -3.91 -1.74
N GLU A 70 3.13 -3.80 -1.60
CA GLU A 70 3.88 -4.30 -0.45
C GLU A 70 3.75 -3.35 0.73
N CYS A 71 2.59 -3.45 1.39
CA CYS A 71 2.26 -2.61 2.53
C CYS A 71 1.66 -3.46 3.66
N ARG A 72 1.93 -3.06 4.91
CA ARG A 72 1.37 -3.66 6.13
C ARG A 72 0.09 -2.94 6.52
N TRP A 73 -0.77 -3.62 7.28
CA TRP A 73 -1.94 -3.03 7.92
C TRP A 73 -1.81 -3.25 9.42
N PHE A 74 -1.72 -2.18 10.20
CA PHE A 74 -1.36 -2.24 11.63
C PHE A 74 -0.07 -3.05 11.88
N ASP A 75 1.00 -2.73 11.14
CA ASP A 75 2.30 -3.40 11.25
C ASP A 75 2.30 -4.92 10.93
N ALA A 76 1.16 -5.47 10.49
CA ALA A 76 1.00 -6.88 10.11
C ALA A 76 0.82 -7.05 8.60
N ARG A 77 1.37 -8.14 8.05
CA ARG A 77 1.08 -8.57 6.68
C ARG A 77 -0.22 -9.38 6.65
N LEU A 78 -1.02 -9.22 5.60
CA LEU A 78 -2.18 -10.10 5.41
C LEU A 78 -1.71 -11.54 5.12
N LYS A 79 -2.40 -12.53 5.69
CA LYS A 79 -2.00 -13.95 5.66
C LYS A 79 -1.79 -14.54 4.26
N THR A 80 -2.45 -14.00 3.24
CA THR A 80 -2.54 -14.63 1.90
C THR A 80 -2.12 -13.75 0.72
N ARG A 81 -1.96 -12.42 0.90
CA ARG A 81 -1.71 -11.48 -0.21
C ARG A 81 -1.17 -10.13 0.27
N GLY A 82 -0.69 -9.28 -0.64
CA GLY A 82 -0.44 -7.86 -0.36
C GLY A 82 -1.74 -7.07 -0.13
N ILE A 83 -1.60 -5.82 0.32
CA ILE A 83 -2.74 -4.90 0.42
C ILE A 83 -3.15 -4.48 -0.98
N ARG A 84 -4.46 -4.48 -1.27
CA ARG A 84 -4.99 -3.97 -2.53
C ARG A 84 -5.61 -2.61 -2.31
N ILE A 85 -4.93 -1.58 -2.78
CA ILE A 85 -5.45 -0.21 -2.78
C ILE A 85 -6.25 0.00 -4.06
N LEU A 86 -7.38 0.70 -3.97
CA LEU A 86 -8.12 1.15 -5.14
C LEU A 86 -7.50 2.48 -5.58
N VAL A 87 -6.96 2.51 -6.80
CA VAL A 87 -6.41 3.71 -7.41
C VAL A 87 -7.41 4.27 -8.40
N ASP A 88 -7.48 5.60 -8.44
CA ASP A 88 -8.14 6.33 -9.50
C ASP A 88 -7.06 6.75 -10.49
N ASN A 89 -7.15 6.30 -11.74
CA ASN A 89 -6.21 6.65 -12.79
C ASN A 89 -6.72 7.79 -13.69
N THR A 90 -7.88 8.36 -13.36
CA THR A 90 -8.33 9.57 -14.06
C THR A 90 -7.39 10.73 -13.75
N ASN A 91 -7.16 11.59 -14.75
CA ASN A 91 -6.40 12.84 -14.60
C ASN A 91 -4.96 12.67 -14.05
N GLY A 92 -4.32 11.52 -14.27
CA GLY A 92 -2.94 11.28 -13.81
C GLY A 92 -2.80 11.11 -12.29
N ASN A 93 -3.87 10.70 -11.61
CA ASN A 93 -3.87 10.45 -10.17
C ASN A 93 -3.10 9.17 -9.77
N ALA A 94 -2.72 8.32 -10.72
CA ALA A 94 -1.87 7.17 -10.50
C ALA A 94 -0.76 7.12 -11.57
N VAL A 95 0.49 6.91 -11.13
CA VAL A 95 1.64 6.75 -12.02
C VAL A 95 2.49 5.60 -11.52
N ILE A 96 2.88 4.70 -12.43
CA ILE A 96 3.87 3.66 -12.13
C ILE A 96 5.25 4.20 -12.51
N ASP A 97 6.17 4.17 -11.56
CA ASP A 97 7.59 4.44 -11.78
C ASP A 97 8.35 3.11 -11.63
N TYR A 98 9.12 2.75 -12.66
CA TYR A 98 9.83 1.46 -12.74
C TYR A 98 11.26 1.52 -12.20
N ASP A 99 11.80 2.70 -11.88
CA ASP A 99 13.19 2.87 -11.43
C ASP A 99 13.30 3.83 -10.23
N TYR A 100 12.28 3.83 -9.37
CA TYR A 100 12.20 4.75 -8.24
C TYR A 100 13.25 4.41 -7.16
N THR A 101 13.88 5.46 -6.63
CA THR A 101 14.77 5.38 -5.46
C THR A 101 14.35 6.44 -4.46
N GLY A 102 14.01 6.03 -3.24
CA GLY A 102 13.47 6.92 -2.23
C GLY A 102 12.62 6.19 -1.19
N ASP A 103 11.91 6.96 -0.38
CA ASP A 103 11.10 6.43 0.71
C ASP A 103 9.69 6.06 0.24
N VAL A 104 9.25 4.85 0.59
CA VAL A 104 7.91 4.35 0.31
C VAL A 104 7.09 4.15 1.59
N VAL A 105 5.76 4.23 1.43
CA VAL A 105 4.81 3.90 2.48
C VAL A 105 4.71 2.38 2.61
N CYS A 106 5.17 1.86 3.75
CA CYS A 106 5.19 0.43 4.05
C CYS A 106 4.16 -0.02 5.10
N ASN A 107 3.40 0.91 5.68
CA ASN A 107 2.35 0.60 6.66
C ASN A 107 1.16 1.57 6.59
N LEU A 108 -0.05 1.01 6.51
CA LEU A 108 -1.32 1.67 6.72
C LEU A 108 -1.80 1.40 8.15
N ALA A 109 -1.58 2.35 9.05
CA ALA A 109 -1.99 2.30 10.45
C ALA A 109 -2.43 3.71 10.88
N VAL A 110 -3.35 3.80 11.85
CA VAL A 110 -3.81 5.10 12.37
C VAL A 110 -2.71 5.82 13.14
#